data_AF-A0A645FG35-F1
#
_entry.id   AF-A0A645FG35-F1
#
_cell.length_a   1.000
_cell.length_b   1.000
_cell.length_c   1.000
_cell.angle_alpha   90.00
_cell.angle_beta   90.00
_cell.angle_gamma   90.00
#
_symmetry.space_group_name_H-M   'P 1'
#
loop_
_entity.id
_entity.type
_entity.pdbx_description
1 polymer ?
#
loop_
_entity_poly.entity_id
_entity_poly.type
_entity_poly.pdbx_seq_one_letter_code
_entity_poly.pdbx_strand_id
1 'polypeptide(L)'
;MREELGEEKCKLIDKYNLHPNHNLYWERRQEKYPIQEYFSHNLALKASPLGMVFQIYRLCYAKTKYFESNWCNFKPCTYNHKQGFVEAEIHEMEYIKQLSTGIVIGLRELAKIKWLSEFKELCKYLEERHKEGKKE
;
A
#
# COMPACT_ATOMS: atom_id res chain seq x y z
N MET A 1 10.26 -17.79 -10.82
CA MET A 1 9.19 -16.84 -10.47
C MET A 1 9.46 -16.10 -9.16
N ARG A 2 9.52 -16.75 -7.99
CA ARG A 2 9.81 -16.03 -6.72
C ARG A 2 11.23 -15.48 -6.66
N GLU A 3 12.20 -16.24 -7.15
CA GLU A 3 13.63 -15.85 -7.20
C GLU A 3 13.88 -14.56 -7.99
N GLU A 4 12.96 -14.18 -8.88
CA GLU A 4 13.02 -12.95 -9.68
C GLU A 4 12.44 -11.74 -8.91
N LEU A 5 11.72 -11.99 -7.82
CA LEU A 5 11.11 -10.99 -6.95
C LEU A 5 11.95 -10.92 -5.68
N GLY A 6 12.83 -9.92 -5.59
CA GLY A 6 13.70 -9.72 -4.43
C GLY A 6 12.96 -9.80 -3.07
N GLU A 7 13.72 -9.97 -1.99
CA GLU A 7 13.24 -10.39 -0.67
C GLU A 7 11.94 -9.72 -0.19
N GLU A 8 11.86 -8.39 -0.24
CA GLU A 8 10.69 -7.65 0.25
C GLU A 8 9.39 -7.98 -0.51
N LYS A 9 9.48 -8.23 -1.83
CA LYS A 9 8.34 -8.66 -2.64
C LYS A 9 7.93 -10.09 -2.31
N CYS A 10 8.89 -10.96 -1.97
CA CYS A 10 8.60 -12.29 -1.47
C CYS A 10 7.88 -12.27 -0.13
N LYS A 11 8.31 -11.43 0.83
CA LYS A 11 7.61 -11.24 2.11
C LYS A 11 6.16 -10.81 1.91
N LEU A 12 5.90 -9.93 0.94
CA LEU A 12 4.53 -9.54 0.54
C LEU A 12 3.71 -10.73 0.05
N ILE A 13 4.26 -11.52 -0.87
CA ILE A 13 3.60 -12.72 -1.41
C ILE A 13 3.23 -13.67 -0.27
N ASP A 14 4.13 -13.86 0.69
CA ASP A 14 3.90 -14.73 1.85
C ASP A 14 2.82 -14.18 2.78
N LYS A 15 2.90 -12.90 3.16
CA LYS A 15 1.91 -12.26 4.04
C LYS A 15 0.48 -12.42 3.52
N TYR A 16 0.29 -12.26 2.22
CA TYR A 16 -1.04 -12.36 1.59
C TYR A 16 -1.40 -13.77 1.13
N ASN A 17 -0.51 -14.75 1.34
CA ASN A 17 -0.63 -16.13 0.90
C ASN A 17 -0.99 -16.22 -0.60
N LEU A 18 -0.18 -15.56 -1.43
CA LEU A 18 -0.35 -15.52 -2.87
C LEU A 18 0.41 -16.66 -3.54
N HIS A 19 -0.22 -17.28 -4.54
CA HIS A 19 0.34 -18.36 -5.33
C HIS A 19 0.32 -18.00 -6.81
N PRO A 20 1.31 -18.43 -7.59
CA PRO A 20 1.28 -18.26 -9.03
C PRO A 20 0.25 -19.21 -9.66
N ASN A 21 -0.45 -18.75 -10.67
CA ASN A 21 -1.35 -19.56 -11.48
C ASN A 21 -0.79 -19.80 -12.90
N HIS A 22 -1.52 -20.59 -13.70
CA HIS A 22 -1.10 -20.97 -15.05
C HIS A 22 -1.02 -19.78 -16.02
N ASN A 23 -1.71 -18.68 -15.74
CA ASN A 23 -1.70 -17.44 -16.53
C ASN A 23 -0.61 -16.45 -16.09
N LEU A 24 0.31 -16.88 -15.22
CA LEU A 24 1.34 -16.02 -14.62
C LEU A 24 0.74 -14.87 -13.78
N TYR A 25 -0.39 -15.12 -13.12
CA TYR A 25 -0.96 -14.21 -12.11
C TYR A 25 -0.70 -14.71 -10.70
N TRP A 26 -0.59 -13.77 -9.77
CA TRP A 26 -0.58 -14.03 -8.34
C TRP A 26 -2.02 -14.00 -7.83
N GLU A 27 -2.46 -15.10 -7.26
CA GLU A 27 -3.82 -15.30 -6.76
C GLU A 27 -3.83 -15.80 -5.32
N ARG A 28 -4.88 -15.46 -4.58
CA ARG A 28 -5.13 -16.02 -3.25
C ARG A 28 -6.11 -17.18 -3.37
N ARG A 29 -5.75 -18.32 -2.77
CA ARG A 29 -6.59 -19.52 -2.67
C ARG A 29 -7.05 -19.70 -1.22
N GLN A 30 -8.35 -19.87 -1.03
CA GLN A 30 -8.96 -20.17 0.27
C GLN A 30 -10.11 -21.15 0.05
N GLU A 31 -10.21 -22.20 0.86
CA GLU A 31 -11.17 -23.30 0.63
C GLU A 31 -12.64 -22.84 0.51
N LYS A 32 -13.02 -21.74 1.18
CA LYS A 32 -14.41 -21.25 1.25
C LYS A 32 -14.68 -19.99 0.43
N TYR A 33 -13.70 -19.46 -0.29
CA TYR A 33 -13.84 -18.22 -1.04
C TYR A 33 -13.43 -18.40 -2.49
N PRO A 34 -14.03 -17.64 -3.44
CA PRO A 34 -13.56 -17.61 -4.81
C PRO A 34 -12.07 -17.29 -4.88
N ILE A 35 -11.39 -17.91 -5.85
CA ILE A 35 -10.00 -17.56 -6.17
C ILE A 35 -9.97 -16.08 -6.55
N GLN A 36 -9.09 -15.33 -5.88
CA GLN A 36 -8.92 -13.90 -6.14
C GLN A 36 -7.56 -13.64 -6.78
N GLU A 37 -7.57 -13.25 -8.05
CA GLU A 37 -6.39 -12.73 -8.74
C GLU A 37 -6.10 -11.29 -8.29
N TYR A 38 -4.82 -10.96 -8.10
CA TYR A 38 -4.38 -9.64 -7.66
C TYR A 38 -3.61 -8.88 -8.74
N PHE A 39 -2.58 -9.52 -9.31
CA PHE A 39 -1.76 -8.92 -10.36
C PHE A 39 -0.93 -9.96 -11.11
N SER A 40 -0.52 -9.61 -12.33
CA SER A 40 0.38 -10.45 -13.11
C SER A 40 1.79 -10.45 -12.54
N HIS A 41 2.54 -11.52 -12.81
CA HIS A 41 3.95 -11.61 -12.46
C HIS A 41 4.77 -10.48 -13.10
N ASN A 42 4.45 -10.10 -14.34
CA ASN A 42 5.07 -8.97 -15.02
C ASN A 42 4.86 -7.63 -14.29
N LEU A 43 3.69 -7.42 -13.65
CA LEU A 43 3.48 -6.26 -12.79
C LEU A 43 4.36 -6.36 -11.54
N ALA A 44 4.42 -7.53 -10.90
CA ALA A 44 5.24 -7.74 -9.70
C ALA A 44 6.73 -7.46 -9.96
N LEU A 45 7.25 -7.80 -11.14
CA LEU A 45 8.63 -7.48 -11.54
C LEU A 45 8.88 -5.97 -11.60
N LYS A 46 7.96 -5.22 -12.24
CA LYS A 46 8.11 -3.78 -12.51
C LYS A 46 7.75 -2.87 -11.33
N ALA A 47 6.77 -3.28 -10.53
CA ALA A 47 6.25 -2.47 -9.43
C ALA A 47 7.25 -2.40 -8.27
N SER A 48 7.19 -1.30 -7.51
CA SER A 48 7.84 -1.22 -6.19
C SER A 48 7.10 -2.13 -5.18
N PRO A 49 7.72 -2.53 -4.05
CA PRO A 49 6.99 -3.20 -2.97
C PRO A 49 5.76 -2.39 -2.50
N LEU A 50 5.89 -1.06 -2.42
CA LEU A 50 4.78 -0.16 -2.11
C LEU A 50 3.65 -0.24 -3.15
N GLY A 51 4.00 -0.23 -4.43
CA GLY A 51 3.05 -0.39 -5.53
C GLY A 51 2.32 -1.74 -5.50
N MET A 52 3.03 -2.81 -5.12
CA MET A 52 2.40 -4.13 -4.92
C MET A 52 1.41 -4.11 -3.75
N VAL A 53 1.75 -3.52 -2.60
CA VAL A 53 0.80 -3.34 -1.49
C VAL A 53 -0.44 -2.61 -1.98
N PHE A 54 -0.26 -1.51 -2.69
CA PHE A 54 -1.36 -0.68 -3.15
C PHE A 54 -2.27 -1.42 -4.14
N GLN A 55 -1.70 -2.25 -5.00
CA GLN A 55 -2.45 -3.13 -5.88
C GLN A 55 -3.26 -4.17 -5.10
N ILE A 56 -2.71 -4.71 -4.00
CA ILE A 56 -3.43 -5.62 -3.10
C ILE A 56 -4.64 -4.95 -2.44
N TYR A 57 -4.49 -3.69 -2.02
CA TYR A 57 -5.59 -2.86 -1.51
C TYR A 57 -6.46 -2.23 -2.61
N ARG A 58 -6.23 -2.58 -3.89
CA ARG A 58 -6.97 -2.08 -5.06
C ARG A 58 -6.97 -0.56 -5.18
N LEU A 59 -5.86 0.09 -4.84
CA LEU A 59 -5.69 1.53 -5.02
C LEU A 59 -5.42 1.84 -6.49
N CYS A 60 -6.07 2.90 -7.00
CA CYS A 60 -5.89 3.32 -8.39
C CYS A 60 -4.50 3.93 -8.62
N TYR A 61 -4.09 3.98 -9.89
CA TYR A 61 -2.80 4.51 -10.30
C TYR A 61 -2.47 5.91 -9.75
N ALA A 62 -3.45 6.81 -9.70
CA ALA A 62 -3.27 8.16 -9.15
C ALA A 62 -2.84 8.14 -7.67
N LYS A 63 -3.42 7.25 -6.87
CA LYS A 63 -3.06 7.09 -5.46
C LYS A 63 -1.64 6.55 -5.34
N THR A 64 -1.32 5.50 -6.09
CA THR A 64 0.03 4.92 -6.12
C THR A 64 1.08 5.95 -6.49
N LYS A 65 0.88 6.72 -7.58
CA LYS A 65 1.85 7.72 -8.00
C LYS A 65 2.05 8.84 -7.01
N TYR A 66 0.99 9.30 -6.36
CA TYR A 66 1.11 10.32 -5.32
C TYR A 66 2.02 9.85 -4.18
N PHE A 67 1.73 8.70 -3.58
CA PHE A 67 2.50 8.22 -2.42
C PHE A 67 3.91 7.76 -2.81
N GLU A 68 4.12 7.14 -3.98
CA GLU A 68 5.48 6.81 -4.46
C GLU A 68 6.34 8.08 -4.59
N SER A 69 5.79 9.16 -5.13
CA SER A 69 6.53 10.40 -5.37
C SER A 69 6.81 11.19 -4.09
N ASN A 70 6.00 10.98 -3.04
CA ASN A 70 6.05 11.73 -1.80
C ASN A 70 6.46 10.87 -0.60
N TRP A 71 6.94 9.64 -0.83
CA TRP A 71 7.11 8.63 0.22
C TRP A 71 8.03 9.08 1.36
N CYS A 72 9.01 9.96 1.08
CA CYS A 72 9.90 10.54 2.09
C CYS A 72 9.17 11.31 3.20
N ASN A 73 7.93 11.72 2.98
CA ASN A 73 7.10 12.40 3.98
C ASN A 73 6.19 11.44 4.78
N PHE A 74 6.25 10.15 4.48
CA PHE A 74 5.39 9.13 5.04
C PHE A 74 6.18 7.95 5.57
N LYS A 75 5.52 7.16 6.41
CA LYS A 75 6.03 5.86 6.82
C LYS A 75 4.92 4.81 6.90
N PRO A 76 5.26 3.54 6.65
CA PRO A 76 4.34 2.43 6.83
C PRO A 76 4.01 2.22 8.31
N CYS A 77 2.76 1.87 8.60
CA CYS A 77 2.28 1.59 9.96
C CYS A 77 1.30 0.41 10.00
N THR A 78 1.24 -0.24 11.17
CA THR A 78 0.16 -1.15 11.55
C THR A 78 -0.54 -0.62 12.80
N TYR A 79 -1.70 -1.19 13.14
CA TYR A 79 -2.39 -0.88 14.38
C TYR A 79 -2.18 -2.00 15.41
N ASN A 80 -1.74 -1.62 16.61
CA ASN A 80 -1.63 -2.46 17.78
C ASN A 80 -2.57 -1.95 18.87
N HIS A 81 -3.44 -2.81 19.42
CA HIS A 81 -4.43 -2.41 20.42
C HIS A 81 -3.84 -1.85 21.73
N LYS A 82 -2.57 -2.15 22.06
CA LYS A 82 -1.89 -1.63 23.25
C LYS A 82 -1.08 -0.37 22.97
N GLN A 83 -0.47 -0.28 21.78
CA GLN A 83 0.51 0.78 21.44
C GLN A 83 -0.05 1.81 20.45
N GLY A 84 -1.25 1.60 19.91
CA GLY A 84 -1.81 2.41 18.84
C GLY A 84 -1.13 2.14 17.50
N PHE A 85 -0.88 3.20 16.73
CA PHE A 85 -0.22 3.08 15.43
C PHE A 85 1.30 2.99 15.60
N VAL A 86 1.85 1.84 15.21
CA VAL A 86 3.28 1.54 15.27
C VAL A 86 3.88 1.50 13.87
N GLU A 87 5.15 1.88 13.76
CA GLU A 87 5.90 1.77 12.50
C GLU A 87 6.08 0.31 12.10
N ALA A 88 6.07 0.06 10.79
CA ALA A 88 6.05 -1.29 10.23
C ALA A 88 7.04 -1.41 9.07
N GLU A 89 7.29 -2.63 8.59
CA GLU A 89 7.87 -2.80 7.26
C GLU A 89 6.79 -2.57 6.18
N ILE A 90 7.22 -2.32 4.93
CA ILE A 90 6.27 -2.09 3.82
C ILE A 90 5.37 -3.30 3.64
N HIS A 91 5.91 -4.51 3.75
CA HIS A 91 5.10 -5.71 3.62
C HIS A 91 4.00 -5.81 4.70
N GLU A 92 4.29 -5.39 5.94
CA GLU A 92 3.33 -5.39 7.05
C GLU A 92 2.32 -4.23 7.03
N MET A 93 2.53 -3.23 6.20
CA MET A 93 1.73 -2.02 6.18
C MET A 93 0.23 -2.23 5.94
N GLU A 94 -0.59 -1.61 6.80
CA GLU A 94 -2.04 -1.44 6.59
C GLU A 94 -2.48 0.03 6.64
N TYR A 95 -1.60 0.90 7.16
CA TYR A 95 -1.78 2.33 7.33
C TYR A 95 -0.53 3.08 6.88
N ILE A 96 -0.72 4.33 6.45
CA ILE A 96 0.37 5.25 6.14
C ILE A 96 0.29 6.40 7.13
N LYS A 97 1.41 6.73 7.79
CA LYS A 97 1.50 7.89 8.69
C LYS A 97 2.35 8.98 8.07
N GLN A 98 1.82 10.20 8.00
CA GLN A 98 2.59 11.38 7.60
C GLN A 98 3.54 11.76 8.74
N LEU A 99 4.83 11.91 8.43
CA LEU A 99 5.88 12.12 9.43
C LEU A 99 5.73 13.46 10.16
N SER A 100 5.43 14.54 9.43
CA SER A 100 5.39 15.90 9.98
C SER A 100 4.19 16.19 10.87
N THR A 101 3.05 15.53 10.63
CA THR A 101 1.76 15.87 11.28
C THR A 101 1.24 14.73 12.15
N GLY A 102 1.77 13.52 11.98
CA GLY A 102 1.25 12.32 12.59
C GLY A 102 -0.09 11.83 12.03
N ILE A 103 -0.64 12.45 10.98
CA ILE A 103 -1.90 12.02 10.33
C ILE A 103 -1.73 10.59 9.82
N VAL A 104 -2.68 9.71 10.15
CA VAL A 104 -2.69 8.31 9.75
C VAL A 104 -3.83 8.05 8.76
N ILE A 105 -3.53 7.35 7.67
CA ILE A 105 -4.47 6.99 6.60
C ILE A 105 -4.48 5.47 6.46
N GLY A 106 -5.64 4.85 6.66
CA GLY A 106 -5.81 3.43 6.39
C GLY A 106 -5.92 3.13 4.90
N LEU A 107 -5.23 2.10 4.42
CA LEU A 107 -5.25 1.74 3.00
C LEU A 107 -6.66 1.33 2.52
N ARG A 108 -7.45 0.71 3.41
CA ARG A 108 -8.85 0.37 3.12
C ARG A 108 -9.74 1.61 2.98
N GLU A 109 -9.55 2.62 3.80
CA GLU A 109 -10.28 3.89 3.70
C GLU A 109 -9.87 4.65 2.44
N LEU A 110 -8.56 4.67 2.14
CA LEU A 110 -8.04 5.24 0.92
C LEU A 110 -8.62 4.55 -0.34
N ALA A 111 -8.87 3.25 -0.29
CA ALA A 111 -9.51 2.49 -1.37
C ALA A 111 -11.00 2.85 -1.58
N LYS A 112 -11.67 3.41 -0.57
CA LYS A 112 -13.07 3.86 -0.69
C LYS A 112 -13.20 5.14 -1.50
N ILE A 113 -12.16 5.99 -1.54
CA ILE A 113 -12.17 7.23 -2.33
C ILE A 113 -12.20 6.89 -3.83
N LYS A 114 -13.37 7.02 -4.45
CA LYS A 114 -13.57 6.66 -5.86
C LYS A 114 -13.33 7.84 -6.80
N TRP A 115 -13.62 9.05 -6.35
CA TRP A 115 -13.54 10.25 -7.19
C TRP A 115 -12.15 10.87 -7.14
N LEU A 116 -11.67 11.30 -8.31
CA LEU A 116 -10.37 11.96 -8.43
C LEU A 116 -10.36 13.31 -7.70
N SER A 117 -11.48 14.04 -7.70
CA SER A 117 -11.63 15.31 -6.97
C SER A 117 -11.42 15.13 -5.47
N GLU A 118 -12.13 14.18 -4.85
CA GLU A 118 -11.98 13.85 -3.43
C GLU A 118 -10.54 13.44 -3.09
N PHE A 119 -9.90 12.66 -3.97
CA PHE A 119 -8.50 12.30 -3.76
C PHE A 119 -7.57 13.51 -3.83
N LYS A 120 -7.80 14.44 -4.76
CA LYS A 120 -7.04 15.69 -4.87
C LYS A 120 -7.23 16.59 -3.64
N GLU A 121 -8.42 16.64 -3.08
CA GLU A 121 -8.71 17.36 -1.83
C GLU A 121 -7.91 16.76 -0.66
N LEU A 122 -7.87 15.43 -0.55
CA LEU A 122 -7.01 14.76 0.43
C LEU A 122 -5.52 15.11 0.23
N CYS A 123 -5.00 15.04 -0.99
CA CYS A 123 -3.61 15.40 -1.27
C CYS A 123 -3.31 16.85 -0.85
N LYS A 124 -4.19 17.78 -1.22
CA LYS A 124 -4.08 19.21 -0.86
C LYS A 124 -4.05 19.38 0.65
N TYR A 125 -4.97 18.74 1.36
CA TYR A 125 -5.01 18.75 2.82
C TYR A 125 -3.70 18.25 3.44
N LEU A 126 -3.17 17.12 2.98
CA LEU A 126 -1.91 16.57 3.49
C LEU A 126 -0.72 17.49 3.23
N GLU A 127 -0.67 18.13 2.07
CA GLU A 127 0.41 19.06 1.70
C GLU A 127 0.35 20.37 2.48
N GLU A 128 -0.85 20.91 2.72
CA GLU A 128 -1.04 22.10 3.55
C GLU A 128 -0.59 21.84 4.98
N ARG A 129 -1.04 20.73 5.59
CA ARG A 129 -0.62 20.36 6.95
C ARG A 129 0.87 20.05 7.04
N HIS A 130 1.46 19.48 5.99
CA HIS A 130 2.90 19.26 5.93
C HIS A 130 3.71 20.58 5.94
N LYS A 131 3.22 21.61 5.25
CA LYS A 131 3.86 22.94 5.23
C LYS A 131 3.73 23.65 6.58
N GLU A 132 2.62 23.47 7.28
CA GLU A 132 2.40 24.02 8.63
C GLU A 132 3.33 23.38 9.65
N GLY A 133 3.41 22.04 9.69
CA GLY A 133 4.27 21.31 10.64
C GLY A 133 5.77 21.41 10.37
N LYS A 134 6.21 22.06 9.28
CA LYS A 134 7.61 22.38 9.00
C LYS A 134 8.03 23.79 9.47
N LYS A 135 7.08 24.60 9.96
CA LYS A 135 7.33 25.96 10.44
C LYS A 135 7.61 26.04 11.95
N GLU A 136 7.41 24.94 12.66
CA GLU A 136 7.79 24.75 14.07
C GLU A 136 9.18 24.10 14.16
#